data_AF-A0AAD7Y5V7-F1
#
_entry.id   AF-A0AAD7Y5V7-F1
#
_cell.length_a   1.000
_cell.length_b   1.000
_cell.length_c   1.000
_cell.angle_alpha   90.00
_cell.angle_beta   90.00
_cell.angle_gamma   90.00
#
_symmetry.space_group_name_H-M   'P 1'
#
loop_
_entity.id
_entity.type
_entity.pdbx_description
1 polymer ?
#
loop_
_entity_poly.entity_id
_entity_poly.type
_entity_poly.pdbx_seq_one_letter_code
_entity_poly.pdbx_strand_id
1 'polypeptide(L)'
;MRLNMRHTELGPMHVHICKASDVAQKKKAFNRAAKSCKKVLRRSQFDHISRIGNKLASHPAGSKAFWSLAKSVESNFCRPSLPPLLRPDGSLAHTVEKKANLFASLFAESSRLDSGGARPPVSPDVCETSMSDIRIHQKDVRRVLRNLDVNKASGPDGIPAFSNRT
;
A
#
# COMPACT_ATOMS: atom_id res chain seq x y z
N MET A 1 2.95 -84.52 56.35
CA MET A 1 3.92 -83.39 56.38
C MET A 1 4.82 -83.45 55.15
N ARG A 2 4.59 -82.60 54.15
CA ARG A 2 5.61 -81.85 53.39
C ARG A 2 4.92 -80.88 52.43
N LEU A 3 5.40 -79.64 52.47
CA LEU A 3 4.88 -78.45 51.80
C LEU A 3 5.11 -78.47 50.29
N ASN A 4 4.23 -77.80 49.54
CA ASN A 4 4.56 -77.10 48.28
C ASN A 4 3.54 -75.96 48.10
N MET A 5 3.97 -74.70 48.18
CA MET A 5 4.59 -73.89 47.12
C MET A 5 3.51 -72.95 46.53
N ARG A 6 3.39 -71.73 47.08
CA ARG A 6 2.72 -70.63 46.39
C ARG A 6 3.80 -69.76 45.77
N HIS A 7 3.82 -69.79 44.44
CA HIS A 7 4.60 -68.93 43.57
C HIS A 7 4.41 -67.45 43.93
N THR A 8 5.52 -66.73 44.10
CA THR A 8 5.58 -65.28 43.98
C THR A 8 5.64 -64.93 42.50
N GLU A 9 4.52 -64.48 41.93
CA GLU A 9 4.53 -63.82 40.62
C GLU A 9 4.91 -62.34 40.81
N LEU A 10 6.13 -61.99 40.41
CA LEU A 10 6.55 -60.61 40.14
C LEU A 10 6.29 -60.33 38.65
N GLY A 11 5.08 -59.83 38.34
CA GLY A 11 4.65 -59.36 37.02
C GLY A 11 4.81 -57.84 36.80
N PRO A 12 4.82 -57.36 35.54
CA PRO A 12 5.61 -56.21 35.10
C PRO A 12 4.87 -54.86 35.22
N MET A 13 4.90 -54.24 36.40
CA MET A 13 4.21 -52.96 36.65
C MET A 13 5.07 -51.70 36.43
N HIS A 14 6.28 -51.82 35.86
CA HIS A 14 7.26 -50.72 35.92
C HIS A 14 7.71 -50.12 34.57
N VAL A 15 7.26 -50.63 33.42
CA VAL A 15 7.77 -50.18 32.09
C VAL A 15 6.81 -49.22 31.36
N HIS A 16 5.51 -49.26 31.67
CA HIS A 16 4.49 -48.48 30.93
C HIS A 16 4.35 -47.04 31.45
N ILE A 17 4.53 -46.80 32.75
CA ILE A 17 4.40 -45.47 33.36
C ILE A 17 5.54 -44.54 32.94
N CYS A 18 6.76 -45.05 32.83
CA CYS A 18 7.95 -44.26 32.46
C CYS A 18 7.93 -43.75 31.01
N LYS A 19 7.28 -44.47 30.09
CA LYS A 19 7.16 -44.03 28.68
C LYS A 19 6.13 -42.91 28.52
N ALA A 20 5.03 -42.96 29.26
CA ALA A 20 4.01 -41.92 29.23
C ALA A 20 4.50 -40.58 29.82
N SER A 21 5.32 -40.62 30.88
CA SER A 21 5.95 -39.43 31.46
C SER A 21 6.99 -38.78 30.53
N ASP A 22 7.79 -39.59 29.83
CA ASP A 22 8.73 -39.14 28.81
C ASP A 22 8.01 -38.47 27.61
N VAL A 23 6.91 -39.06 27.13
CA VAL A 23 6.08 -38.45 26.07
C VAL A 23 5.47 -37.13 26.52
N ALA A 24 4.97 -37.04 27.76
CA ALA A 24 4.42 -35.80 28.31
C ALA A 24 5.50 -34.70 28.43
N GLN A 25 6.71 -35.07 28.85
CA GLN A 25 7.84 -34.16 28.97
C GLN A 25 8.33 -33.67 27.59
N LYS A 26 8.44 -34.56 26.60
CA LYS A 26 8.74 -34.22 25.21
C LYS A 26 7.69 -33.29 24.60
N LYS A 27 6.41 -33.56 24.83
CA LYS A 27 5.29 -32.68 24.40
C LYS A 27 5.39 -31.30 25.05
N LYS A 28 5.73 -31.22 26.33
CA LYS A 28 5.93 -29.95 27.04
C LYS A 28 7.12 -29.16 26.46
N ALA A 29 8.23 -29.83 26.20
CA ALA A 29 9.41 -29.22 25.57
C ALA A 29 9.09 -28.70 24.15
N PHE A 30 8.42 -29.50 23.33
CA PHE A 30 7.94 -29.09 22.00
C PHE A 30 7.03 -27.86 22.07
N ASN A 31 6.02 -27.88 22.95
CA ASN A 31 5.10 -26.76 23.10
C ASN A 31 5.81 -25.48 23.56
N ARG A 32 6.80 -25.59 24.45
CA ARG A 32 7.63 -24.46 24.87
C ARG A 32 8.44 -23.89 23.70
N ALA A 33 9.08 -24.75 22.90
CA ALA A 33 9.81 -24.34 21.71
C ALA A 33 8.88 -23.67 20.68
N ALA A 34 7.74 -24.29 20.37
CA ALA A 34 6.75 -23.74 19.44
C ALA A 34 6.20 -22.38 19.89
N LYS A 35 5.90 -22.22 21.19
CA LYS A 35 5.48 -20.92 21.74
C LYS A 35 6.59 -19.88 21.63
N SER A 36 7.84 -20.25 21.88
CA SER A 36 9.01 -19.38 21.71
C SER A 36 9.13 -18.91 20.26
N CYS A 37 9.09 -19.83 19.29
CA CYS A 37 9.16 -19.49 17.87
C CYS A 37 8.02 -18.55 17.45
N LYS A 38 6.78 -18.85 17.85
CA LYS A 38 5.63 -17.96 17.59
C LYS A 38 5.79 -16.58 18.21
N LYS A 39 6.43 -16.49 19.39
CA LYS A 39 6.72 -15.21 20.04
C LYS A 39 7.73 -14.40 19.24
N VAL A 40 8.84 -15.01 18.83
CA VAL A 40 9.86 -14.36 18.00
C VAL A 40 9.28 -13.91 16.65
N LEU A 41 8.48 -14.75 16.01
CA LEU A 41 7.84 -14.41 14.74
C LEU A 41 6.91 -13.21 14.89
N ARG A 42 6.00 -13.23 15.87
CA ARG A 42 5.12 -12.08 16.13
C ARG A 42 5.89 -10.82 16.48
N ARG A 43 6.96 -10.94 17.26
CA ARG A 43 7.79 -9.80 17.64
C ARG A 43 8.51 -9.20 16.42
N SER A 44 9.14 -10.03 15.60
CA SER A 44 9.83 -9.58 14.39
C SER A 44 8.88 -8.94 13.38
N GLN A 45 7.66 -9.46 13.22
CA GLN A 45 6.60 -8.84 12.40
C GLN A 45 6.23 -7.46 12.93
N PHE A 46 5.95 -7.35 14.23
CA PHE A 46 5.62 -6.08 14.88
C PHE A 46 6.74 -5.06 14.75
N ASP A 47 7.99 -5.47 15.01
CA ASP A 47 9.18 -4.61 14.91
C ASP A 47 9.42 -4.18 13.46
N HIS A 48 9.12 -5.02 12.46
CA HIS A 48 9.17 -4.65 11.05
C HIS A 48 8.12 -3.58 10.71
N ILE A 49 6.85 -3.81 11.06
CA ILE A 49 5.76 -2.85 10.80
C ILE A 49 6.05 -1.52 11.49
N SER A 50 6.51 -1.56 12.75
CA SER A 50 6.85 -0.35 13.51
C SER A 50 7.99 0.43 12.87
N ARG A 51 9.04 -0.24 12.39
CA ARG A 51 10.15 0.42 11.67
C ARG A 51 9.68 1.08 10.38
N ILE A 52 8.81 0.43 9.62
CA ILE A 52 8.24 1.00 8.38
C ILE A 52 7.35 2.20 8.71
N GLY A 53 6.46 2.08 9.71
CA GLY A 53 5.61 3.18 10.16
C GLY A 53 6.41 4.40 10.63
N ASN A 54 7.46 4.18 11.42
CA ASN A 54 8.36 5.26 11.86
C ASN A 54 9.08 5.94 10.69
N LYS A 55 9.53 5.17 9.70
CA LYS A 55 10.13 5.73 8.47
C LYS A 55 9.11 6.56 7.67
N LEU A 56 7.89 6.07 7.52
CA LEU A 56 6.82 6.84 6.84
C LEU A 56 6.52 8.15 7.57
N ALA A 57 6.41 8.11 8.90
CA ALA A 57 6.17 9.28 9.73
C ALA A 57 7.34 10.29 9.71
N SER A 58 8.58 9.82 9.48
CA SER A 58 9.76 10.70 9.38
C SER A 58 9.84 11.51 8.09
N HIS A 59 9.12 11.11 7.03
CA HIS A 59 9.15 11.82 5.75
C HIS A 59 8.03 12.87 5.67
N PRO A 60 8.31 14.09 5.17
CA PRO A 60 7.27 15.06 4.89
C PRO A 60 6.20 14.49 3.96
N ALA A 61 4.93 14.78 4.26
CA ALA A 61 3.81 14.41 3.41
C ALA A 61 4.01 14.97 1.99
N GLY A 62 3.89 14.13 0.98
CA GLY A 62 4.11 14.51 -0.42
C GLY A 62 5.54 14.35 -0.94
N SER A 63 6.53 14.06 -0.08
CA SER A 63 7.91 13.88 -0.54
C SER A 63 8.09 12.61 -1.39
N LYS A 64 9.04 12.64 -2.32
CA LYS A 64 9.40 11.45 -3.14
C LYS A 64 9.77 10.25 -2.29
N ALA A 65 10.53 10.46 -1.21
CA ALA A 65 10.96 9.40 -0.30
C ALA A 65 9.76 8.74 0.41
N PHE A 66 8.78 9.54 0.87
CA PHE A 66 7.52 9.04 1.41
C PHE A 66 6.80 8.15 0.38
N TRP A 67 6.55 8.66 -0.83
CA TRP A 67 5.80 7.92 -1.84
C TRP A 67 6.54 6.69 -2.36
N SER A 68 7.87 6.73 -2.45
CA SER A 68 8.69 5.57 -2.82
C SER A 68 8.59 4.47 -1.77
N LEU A 69 8.67 4.81 -0.49
CA LEU A 69 8.55 3.84 0.61
C LEU A 69 7.11 3.31 0.73
N ALA A 70 6.12 4.20 0.67
CA ALA A 70 4.71 3.85 0.69
C ALA A 70 4.42 2.84 -0.41
N LYS A 71 4.76 3.13 -1.67
CA LYS A 71 4.58 2.21 -2.81
C LYS A 71 5.33 0.88 -2.64
N SER A 72 6.51 0.88 -2.05
CA SER A 72 7.27 -0.36 -1.80
C SER A 72 6.60 -1.26 -0.76
N VAL A 73 5.95 -0.69 0.25
CA VAL A 73 5.18 -1.42 1.28
C VAL A 73 3.82 -1.84 0.71
N GLU A 74 3.27 -0.95 -0.10
CA GLU A 74 1.98 -1.05 -0.77
C GLU A 74 2.07 -1.84 -2.08
N SER A 75 3.15 -2.56 -2.37
CA SER A 75 3.30 -3.33 -3.62
C SER A 75 2.22 -4.41 -3.83
N ASN A 76 1.30 -4.57 -2.87
CA ASN A 76 0.05 -5.32 -2.96
C ASN A 76 -1.14 -4.54 -3.57
N PHE A 77 -1.14 -3.21 -3.58
CA PHE A 77 -2.19 -2.39 -4.24
C PHE A 77 -1.97 -2.22 -5.76
N CYS A 78 -0.83 -2.65 -6.31
CA CYS A 78 -0.62 -2.75 -7.76
C CYS A 78 -1.47 -3.87 -8.42
N ARG A 79 -2.55 -4.32 -7.78
CA ARG A 79 -3.68 -4.99 -8.41
C ARG A 79 -4.94 -4.32 -7.87
N PRO A 80 -5.59 -3.50 -8.71
CA PRO A 80 -6.44 -4.06 -9.74
C PRO A 80 -6.19 -3.39 -11.10
N SER A 81 -5.86 -4.18 -12.12
CA SER A 81 -6.38 -3.82 -13.44
C SER A 81 -7.90 -3.91 -13.26
N LEU A 82 -8.66 -2.88 -13.64
CA LEU A 82 -10.12 -2.95 -13.76
C LEU A 82 -10.52 -4.35 -14.29
N PRO A 83 -11.61 -4.98 -13.82
CA PRO A 83 -12.05 -6.23 -14.41
C PRO A 83 -12.15 -6.09 -15.95
N PRO A 84 -11.99 -7.18 -16.72
CA PRO A 84 -12.13 -7.10 -18.16
C PRO A 84 -13.44 -6.41 -18.53
N LEU A 85 -13.36 -5.37 -19.36
CA LEU A 85 -14.54 -4.60 -19.74
C LEU A 85 -15.22 -5.28 -20.92
N LEU A 86 -16.55 -5.42 -20.86
CA LEU A 86 -17.33 -5.92 -21.98
C LEU A 86 -17.45 -4.82 -23.04
N ARG A 87 -17.09 -5.16 -24.28
CA ARG A 87 -17.29 -4.29 -25.43
C ARG A 87 -18.69 -4.50 -26.02
N PRO A 88 -19.18 -3.54 -26.82
CA PRO A 88 -20.43 -3.69 -27.57
C PRO A 88 -20.47 -4.91 -28.49
N ASP A 89 -19.31 -5.35 -28.99
CA ASP A 89 -19.17 -6.54 -29.85
C ASP A 89 -19.21 -7.89 -29.07
N GLY A 90 -19.40 -7.85 -27.75
CA GLY A 90 -19.42 -9.03 -26.88
C GLY A 90 -18.02 -9.52 -26.46
N SER A 91 -16.94 -8.91 -26.96
CA SER A 91 -15.58 -9.28 -26.58
C SER A 91 -15.13 -8.60 -25.28
N LEU A 92 -14.11 -9.16 -24.62
CA LEU A 92 -13.57 -8.61 -23.38
C LEU A 92 -12.28 -7.81 -23.61
N ALA A 93 -12.17 -6.65 -22.97
CA ALA A 93 -10.98 -5.82 -22.93
C ALA A 93 -10.12 -6.20 -21.72
N HIS A 94 -9.10 -7.04 -21.93
CA HIS A 94 -8.22 -7.51 -20.85
C HIS A 94 -7.01 -6.60 -20.61
N THR A 95 -6.43 -6.02 -21.66
CA THR A 95 -5.23 -5.18 -21.56
C THR A 95 -5.57 -3.75 -21.15
N VAL A 96 -4.63 -3.05 -20.52
CA VAL A 96 -4.80 -1.66 -20.07
C VAL A 96 -5.11 -0.73 -21.24
N GLU A 97 -4.36 -0.87 -22.34
CA GLU A 97 -4.57 -0.11 -23.58
C GLU A 97 -5.99 -0.31 -24.14
N LYS A 98 -6.43 -1.56 -24.24
CA LYS A 98 -7.78 -1.90 -24.72
C LYS A 98 -8.89 -1.31 -23.86
N LYS A 99 -8.68 -1.19 -22.54
CA LYS A 99 -9.63 -0.57 -21.61
C LYS A 99 -9.63 0.95 -21.76
N ALA A 100 -8.46 1.57 -21.84
CA ALA A 100 -8.31 3.00 -22.03
C ALA A 100 -9.00 3.47 -23.33
N ASN A 101 -8.76 2.76 -24.44
CA ASN A 101 -9.39 3.07 -25.72
C ASN A 101 -10.92 2.94 -25.65
N LEU A 102 -11.45 1.91 -24.97
CA LEU A 102 -12.89 1.74 -24.79
C LEU A 102 -13.50 2.92 -24.02
N PHE A 103 -12.86 3.38 -22.94
CA PHE A 103 -13.34 4.56 -22.21
C PHE A 103 -13.27 5.83 -23.05
N ALA A 104 -12.20 6.02 -23.81
CA ALA A 104 -12.05 7.18 -24.67
C ALA A 104 -13.16 7.23 -25.73
N SER A 105 -13.44 6.10 -26.40
CA SER A 105 -14.55 5.99 -27.35
C SER A 105 -15.90 6.27 -26.70
N LEU A 106 -16.20 5.64 -25.56
CA LEU A 106 -17.47 5.84 -24.86
C LEU A 106 -17.64 7.30 -24.41
N PHE A 107 -16.57 7.92 -23.92
CA PHE A 107 -16.58 9.32 -23.53
C PHE A 107 -16.83 10.24 -24.73
N ALA A 108 -16.14 9.99 -25.86
CA ALA A 108 -16.33 10.76 -27.08
C ALA A 108 -17.76 10.63 -27.62
N GLU A 109 -18.36 9.44 -27.57
CA GLU A 109 -19.75 9.20 -27.93
C GLU A 109 -20.74 9.91 -27.00
N SER A 110 -20.48 9.88 -25.69
CA SER A 110 -21.35 10.49 -24.68
C SER A 110 -21.19 12.02 -24.58
N SER A 111 -20.08 12.56 -25.09
CA SER A 111 -19.75 13.99 -25.04
C SER A 111 -20.03 14.71 -26.37
N ARG A 112 -20.87 14.12 -27.23
CA ARG A 112 -21.32 14.77 -28.46
C ARG A 112 -22.33 15.84 -28.08
N LEU A 113 -21.90 17.11 -28.14
CA LEU A 113 -22.82 18.24 -28.11
C LEU A 113 -23.69 18.18 -29.37
N ASP A 114 -25.01 18.26 -29.20
CA ASP A 114 -25.91 18.50 -30.32
C ASP A 114 -25.54 19.84 -30.94
N SER A 115 -24.91 19.78 -32.10
CA SER A 115 -24.45 20.95 -32.86
C SER A 115 -25.60 21.60 -33.64
N GLY A 116 -26.85 21.20 -33.37
CA GLY A 116 -28.08 21.76 -33.89
C GLY A 116 -28.29 23.22 -33.47
N GLY A 117 -27.46 24.12 -34.01
CA GLY A 117 -27.67 25.57 -33.97
C GLY A 117 -27.69 26.22 -32.58
N ALA A 118 -27.43 25.48 -31.50
CA ALA A 118 -27.40 26.01 -30.15
C ALA A 118 -26.22 26.98 -30.03
N ARG A 119 -26.52 28.27 -30.20
CA ARG A 119 -25.58 29.34 -29.97
C ARG A 119 -25.30 29.36 -28.46
N PRO A 120 -24.03 29.38 -28.01
CA PRO A 120 -23.73 29.65 -26.62
C PRO A 120 -24.50 30.89 -26.17
N PRO A 121 -25.04 30.94 -24.94
CA PRO A 121 -25.67 32.15 -24.44
C PRO A 121 -24.68 33.30 -24.67
N VAL A 122 -25.16 34.37 -25.31
CA VAL A 122 -24.36 35.57 -25.51
C VAL A 122 -24.12 36.13 -24.12
N SER A 123 -22.95 35.83 -23.57
CA SER A 123 -22.48 36.47 -22.35
C SER A 123 -22.41 37.95 -22.65
N PRO A 124 -23.00 38.83 -21.82
CA PRO A 124 -22.75 40.25 -21.97
C PRO A 124 -21.22 40.44 -21.91
N ASP A 125 -20.65 41.12 -22.90
CA ASP A 125 -19.23 41.54 -22.94
C ASP A 125 -18.86 42.49 -21.78
N VAL A 126 -19.82 42.74 -20.89
CA VAL A 126 -19.70 43.66 -19.78
C VAL A 126 -19.11 42.92 -18.59
N CYS A 127 -17.80 42.62 -18.68
CA CYS A 127 -17.02 42.45 -17.47
C CYS A 127 -16.73 43.86 -16.92
N GLU A 128 -17.60 44.35 -16.02
CA GLU A 128 -17.41 45.68 -15.38
C GLU A 128 -16.15 45.76 -14.51
N THR A 129 -15.52 44.62 -14.25
CA THR A 129 -14.34 44.50 -13.41
C THR A 129 -13.08 44.34 -14.28
N SER A 130 -12.38 45.45 -14.51
CA SER A 130 -11.01 45.41 -15.01
C SER A 130 -10.07 45.10 -13.85
N MET A 131 -9.20 44.10 -14.02
CA MET A 131 -8.12 43.84 -13.08
C MET A 131 -7.18 45.06 -13.05
N SER A 132 -6.78 45.49 -11.85
CA SER A 132 -5.81 46.56 -11.70
C SER A 132 -4.42 46.11 -12.15
N ASP A 133 -3.57 47.07 -12.51
CA ASP A 133 -2.21 46.81 -12.97
C ASP A 133 -1.38 46.07 -11.90
N ILE A 134 -0.88 44.89 -12.25
CA ILE A 134 -0.16 44.01 -11.31
C ILE A 134 1.30 44.43 -11.26
N ARG A 135 1.72 45.02 -10.14
CA ARG A 135 3.13 45.37 -9.91
C ARG A 135 3.90 44.22 -9.26
N ILE A 136 4.72 43.54 -10.05
CA ILE A 136 5.60 42.47 -9.57
C ILE A 136 6.94 43.07 -9.13
N HIS A 137 7.28 42.95 -7.84
CA HIS A 137 8.57 43.43 -7.34
C HIS A 137 9.57 42.28 -7.21
N GLN A 138 10.84 42.56 -7.52
CA GLN A 138 11.93 41.58 -7.41
C GLN A 138 12.05 40.95 -6.02
N LYS A 139 11.79 41.73 -4.95
CA LYS A 139 11.81 41.23 -3.56
C LYS A 139 10.77 40.13 -3.31
N ASP A 140 9.59 40.26 -3.93
CA ASP A 140 8.49 39.31 -3.76
C ASP A 140 8.78 38.03 -4.53
N VAL A 141 9.30 38.16 -5.76
CA VAL A 141 9.78 37.02 -6.56
C VAL A 141 10.88 36.26 -5.82
N ARG A 142 11.89 36.97 -5.30
CA ARG A 142 12.98 36.35 -4.53
C ARG A 142 12.47 35.63 -3.27
N ARG A 143 11.49 36.21 -2.56
CA ARG A 143 10.86 35.58 -1.41
C ARG A 143 10.16 34.27 -1.80
N VAL A 144 9.39 34.28 -2.89
CA VAL A 144 8.69 33.09 -3.39
C VAL A 144 9.68 32.00 -3.79
N LEU A 145 10.71 32.33 -4.58
CA LEU A 145 11.71 31.37 -5.03
C LEU A 145 12.50 30.73 -3.87
N ARG A 146 12.89 31.51 -2.86
CA ARG A 146 13.56 30.99 -1.66
C ARG A 146 12.70 30.05 -0.83
N ASN A 147 11.38 30.23 -0.87
CA ASN A 147 10.41 29.44 -0.10
C ASN A 147 9.82 28.26 -0.88
N LEU A 148 10.30 27.98 -2.10
CA LEU A 148 9.87 26.80 -2.86
C LEU A 148 10.25 25.52 -2.10
N ASP A 149 9.29 24.63 -1.93
CA ASP A 149 9.51 23.32 -1.31
C ASP A 149 10.31 22.41 -2.26
N VAL A 150 11.54 22.11 -1.87
CA VAL A 150 12.47 21.25 -2.62
C VAL A 150 12.03 19.79 -2.70
N ASN A 151 11.06 19.38 -1.87
CA ASN A 151 10.55 18.02 -1.85
C ASN A 151 9.39 17.80 -2.83
N LYS A 152 8.86 18.87 -3.43
CA LYS A 152 7.84 18.76 -4.47
C LYS A 152 8.43 18.23 -5.77
N ALA A 153 7.60 17.51 -6.53
CA ALA A 153 7.98 17.04 -7.85
C ALA A 153 8.25 18.21 -8.79
N SER A 154 9.25 18.06 -9.65
CA SER A 154 9.46 18.96 -10.78
C SER A 154 8.24 18.96 -11.69
N GLY A 155 8.00 20.11 -12.32
CA GLY A 155 7.01 20.22 -13.38
C GLY A 155 7.43 19.44 -14.63
N PRO A 156 6.61 19.50 -15.69
CA PRO A 156 6.94 18.88 -16.98
C PRO A 156 8.20 19.47 -17.65
N ASP A 157 8.68 20.61 -17.16
CA ASP A 157 9.93 21.27 -17.54
C ASP A 157 11.19 20.59 -16.98
N GLY A 158 11.05 19.70 -16.00
CA GLY A 158 12.16 18.97 -15.39
C GLY A 158 13.06 19.81 -14.48
N ILE A 159 12.67 21.06 -14.17
CA ILE A 159 13.49 21.96 -13.35
C ILE A 159 13.10 21.77 -11.86
N PRO A 160 14.04 21.38 -10.98
CA PRO A 160 13.75 21.19 -9.56
C PRO A 160 13.87 22.48 -8.77
N ALA A 161 13.10 22.61 -7.69
CA ALA A 161 13.04 23.83 -6.87
C ALA A 161 14.38 24.27 -6.22
N PHE A 162 15.40 23.40 -6.15
CA PHE A 162 16.70 23.74 -5.58
C PHE A 162 17.57 24.59 -6.51
N SER A 163 17.40 24.51 -7.84
CA SER A 163 18.22 25.26 -8.79
C SER A 163 17.88 26.76 -8.84
N ASN A 164 16.73 27.16 -8.31
CA ASN A 164 16.23 28.53 -8.38
C ASN A 164 16.51 29.34 -7.09
N ARG A 165 17.38 28.85 -6.19
CA ARG A 165 17.69 29.47 -4.89
C ARG A 165 18.96 30.33 -4.87
N THR A 166 19.81 30.26 -5.90
CA THR A 166 21.00 31.11 -6.10
C THR A 166 20.62 32.47 -6.65
#